data_AF-A0A4V1SUD3-F1
#
_entry.id   AF-A0A4V1SUD3-F1
#
_cell.length_a   1.000
_cell.length_b   1.000
_cell.length_c   1.000
_cell.angle_alpha   90.00
_cell.angle_beta   90.00
_cell.angle_gamma   90.00
#
_symmetry.space_group_name_H-M   'P 1'
#
loop_
_entity.id
_entity.type
_entity.pdbx_description
1 polymer ?
#
loop_
_entity_poly.entity_id
_entity_poly.type
_entity_poly.pdbx_seq_one_letter_code
_entity_poly.pdbx_strand_id
1 'polypeptide(L)'
;MKPSFKHIVLGVLSISTLSVAGCYKDNAEEMYPPAGGGSTCETSNVTFSNTVNTIIATKCATAGCHAGVYPTGIDLSDYAGVATIANSGKLMASITHSGSASAMPKGLPKLDDCSIAKIKKWVDDGAPNN
;
A
#
# COMPACT_ATOMS: atom_id res chain seq x y z
N MET A 1 51.57 10.50 62.29
CA MET A 1 52.85 10.48 61.56
C MET A 1 52.58 10.00 60.13
N LYS A 2 52.54 10.89 59.14
CA LYS A 2 52.47 10.52 57.71
C LYS A 2 53.89 10.48 57.15
N PRO A 3 54.21 9.54 56.26
CA PRO A 3 55.12 9.88 55.18
C PRO A 3 54.46 9.63 53.83
N SER A 4 54.38 10.73 53.09
CA SER A 4 54.12 10.82 51.65
C SER A 4 55.26 10.17 50.88
N PHE A 5 54.97 9.25 49.95
CA PHE A 5 55.96 8.74 48.99
C PHE A 5 55.61 9.24 47.59
N LYS A 6 56.50 10.09 47.06
CA LYS A 6 56.44 10.72 45.74
C LYS A 6 56.83 9.71 44.65
N HIS A 7 56.09 9.74 43.55
CA HIS A 7 56.31 9.00 42.31
C HIS A 7 57.66 9.31 41.67
N ILE A 8 58.52 8.30 41.53
CA ILE A 8 59.64 8.24 40.57
C ILE A 8 59.76 6.77 40.10
N VAL A 9 60.13 6.60 38.84
CA VAL A 9 60.51 5.37 38.09
C VAL A 9 59.37 4.82 37.21
N LEU A 10 59.30 5.22 35.93
CA LEU A 10 60.01 4.69 34.74
C LEU A 10 59.50 3.28 34.32
N GLY A 11 59.01 3.16 33.09
CA GLY A 11 59.00 1.87 32.37
C GLY A 11 57.65 1.29 31.99
N VAL A 12 57.17 1.71 30.81
CA VAL A 12 56.55 0.87 29.75
C VAL A 12 55.99 -0.49 30.19
N LEU A 13 54.66 -0.65 30.16
CA LEU A 13 54.05 -1.93 29.77
C LEU A 13 52.62 -1.73 29.26
N SER A 14 52.38 -2.24 28.06
CA SER A 14 51.14 -2.20 27.28
C SER A 14 49.87 -2.43 28.10
N ILE A 15 48.99 -1.44 28.15
CA ILE A 15 47.56 -1.64 28.42
C ILE A 15 46.85 -1.60 27.07
N SER A 16 46.52 -2.79 26.59
CA SER A 16 45.60 -3.03 25.49
C SER A 16 44.25 -2.41 25.84
N THR A 17 43.96 -1.22 25.31
CA THR A 17 42.67 -0.56 25.44
C THR A 17 41.67 -1.22 24.50
N LEU A 18 40.90 -2.12 25.09
CA LEU A 18 39.70 -2.73 24.53
C LEU A 18 38.66 -1.63 24.22
N SER A 19 38.66 -1.13 22.99
CA SER A 19 37.67 -0.18 22.49
C SER A 19 36.52 -0.97 21.88
N VAL A 20 35.55 -1.34 22.72
CA VAL A 20 34.27 -1.89 22.27
C VAL A 20 33.33 -0.76 21.88
N ALA A 21 32.45 -1.09 20.94
CA ALA A 21 31.24 -0.40 20.50
C ALA A 21 31.40 0.64 19.38
N GLY A 22 30.97 0.21 18.18
CA GLY A 22 30.49 1.13 17.16
C GLY A 22 30.72 0.71 15.71
N CYS A 23 30.36 -0.51 15.30
CA CYS A 23 30.03 -0.71 13.89
C CYS A 23 28.75 0.12 13.63
N TYR A 24 28.90 1.35 13.15
CA TYR A 24 27.80 2.03 12.50
C TYR A 24 27.47 1.18 11.28
N LYS A 25 26.38 0.41 11.37
CA LYS A 25 25.81 -0.20 10.18
C LYS A 25 25.23 0.97 9.41
N ASP A 26 25.94 1.40 8.38
CA ASP A 26 25.30 2.01 7.23
C ASP A 26 24.37 0.95 6.66
N ASN A 27 23.13 0.92 7.17
CA ASN A 27 22.08 0.22 6.48
C ASN A 27 21.81 1.00 5.20
N ALA A 28 22.47 0.60 4.11
CA ALA A 28 22.15 1.02 2.74
C ALA A 28 20.68 0.71 2.38
N GLU A 29 19.97 -0.04 3.23
CA GLU A 29 18.53 -0.22 3.22
C GLU A 29 17.70 1.05 3.54
N GLU A 30 18.28 2.13 4.09
CA GLU A 30 17.58 3.43 4.19
C GLU A 30 17.42 4.09 2.80
N MET A 31 18.38 3.87 1.91
CA MET A 31 18.44 4.53 0.59
C MET A 31 17.64 3.81 -0.49
N TYR A 32 17.15 2.60 -0.19
CA TYR A 32 16.21 1.90 -1.04
C TYR A 32 15.16 1.22 -0.16
N PRO A 33 14.08 1.93 0.24
CA PRO A 33 12.96 1.28 0.88
C PRO A 33 12.54 0.07 0.04
N PRO A 34 12.24 -1.08 0.65
CA PRO A 34 11.72 -2.22 -0.09
C PRO A 34 10.56 -1.75 -0.96
N ALA A 35 10.46 -2.28 -2.18
CA ALA A 35 9.40 -2.00 -3.15
C ALA A 35 8.02 -2.48 -2.60
N GLY A 36 7.55 -1.72 -1.61
CA GLY A 36 6.51 -2.02 -0.64
C GLY A 36 6.51 -0.93 0.45
N GLY A 37 6.97 0.28 0.10
CA GLY A 37 6.97 1.45 0.96
C GLY A 37 5.55 1.68 1.44
N GLY A 38 5.37 1.71 2.76
CA GLY A 38 4.11 1.96 3.46
C GLY A 38 3.57 3.34 3.14
N SER A 39 3.08 3.52 1.92
CA SER A 39 2.03 4.47 1.62
C SER A 39 0.85 3.95 2.41
N THR A 40 0.56 4.54 3.56
CA THR A 40 -0.67 4.26 4.29
C THR A 40 -1.80 4.36 3.28
N CYS A 41 -2.60 3.29 3.14
CA CYS A 41 -3.72 3.34 2.22
C CYS A 41 -4.78 4.28 2.80
N GLU A 42 -4.72 5.54 2.39
CA GLU A 42 -5.69 6.54 2.83
C GLU A 42 -7.06 6.21 2.26
N THR A 43 -7.97 5.80 3.15
CA THR A 43 -9.40 5.61 2.87
C THR A 43 -10.23 6.75 3.47
N SER A 44 -9.58 7.80 3.95
CA SER A 44 -10.19 9.06 4.33
C SER A 44 -10.61 9.84 3.07
N ASN A 45 -11.77 10.50 3.10
CA ASN A 45 -12.29 11.35 2.01
C ASN A 45 -12.41 10.67 0.63
N VAL A 46 -12.69 9.36 0.61
CA VAL A 46 -12.98 8.64 -0.64
C VAL A 46 -14.29 9.18 -1.22
N THR A 47 -14.22 9.65 -2.46
CA THR A 47 -15.35 10.16 -3.25
C THR A 47 -15.42 9.42 -4.58
N PHE A 48 -16.60 9.42 -5.19
CA PHE A 48 -16.74 8.82 -6.52
C PHE A 48 -15.86 9.56 -7.53
N SER A 49 -16.01 10.89 -7.65
CA SER A 49 -15.39 11.69 -8.71
C SER A 49 -13.86 11.65 -8.67
N ASN A 50 -13.26 11.73 -7.48
CA ASN A 50 -11.82 11.89 -7.35
C ASN A 50 -11.09 10.56 -7.15
N THR A 51 -11.71 9.59 -6.48
CA THR A 51 -11.05 8.35 -6.09
C THR A 51 -11.55 7.16 -6.89
N VAL A 52 -12.84 6.83 -6.77
CA VAL A 52 -13.37 5.57 -7.33
C VAL A 52 -13.40 5.63 -8.85
N ASN A 53 -13.88 6.73 -9.44
CA ASN A 53 -13.95 6.88 -10.89
C ASN A 53 -12.57 6.80 -11.53
N THR A 54 -11.54 7.36 -10.90
CA THR A 54 -10.14 7.23 -11.36
C THR A 54 -9.69 5.78 -11.42
N ILE A 55 -10.00 4.97 -10.38
CA ILE A 55 -9.67 3.55 -10.35
C ILE A 55 -10.46 2.79 -11.42
N ILE A 56 -11.78 3.01 -11.50
CA ILE A 56 -12.67 2.36 -12.46
C ILE A 56 -12.25 2.67 -13.90
N ALA A 57 -12.04 3.94 -14.24
CA ALA A 57 -11.62 4.36 -15.58
C ALA A 57 -10.28 3.74 -15.99
N THR A 58 -9.36 3.58 -15.04
CA THR A 58 -8.01 3.05 -15.33
C THR A 58 -7.96 1.53 -15.38
N LYS A 59 -8.76 0.83 -14.58
CA LYS A 59 -8.62 -0.62 -14.34
C LYS A 59 -9.81 -1.45 -14.82
N CYS A 60 -10.95 -0.84 -15.08
CA CYS A 60 -12.20 -1.54 -15.38
C CYS A 60 -12.81 -1.05 -16.70
N ALA A 61 -13.14 0.24 -16.79
CA ALA A 61 -13.73 0.88 -17.97
C ALA A 61 -12.67 1.18 -19.03
N THR A 62 -11.98 0.12 -19.47
CA THR A 62 -11.04 0.14 -20.58
C THR A 62 -11.72 -0.35 -21.85
N ALA A 63 -11.28 0.16 -23.01
CA ALA A 63 -11.80 -0.22 -24.30
C ALA A 63 -11.72 -1.75 -24.51
N GLY A 64 -12.85 -2.36 -24.89
CA GLY A 64 -12.97 -3.80 -25.10
C GLY A 64 -13.30 -4.63 -23.85
N CYS A 65 -13.42 -4.01 -22.67
CA CYS A 65 -13.78 -4.69 -21.42
C CYS A 65 -15.11 -4.17 -20.83
N HIS A 66 -15.09 -2.95 -20.29
CA HIS A 66 -16.25 -2.31 -19.64
C HIS A 66 -16.39 -0.82 -19.96
N ALA A 67 -15.71 -0.32 -21.00
CA ALA A 67 -15.96 1.00 -21.57
C ALA A 67 -17.07 0.91 -22.62
N GLY A 68 -18.31 0.74 -22.19
CA GLY A 68 -19.46 0.42 -23.03
C GLY A 68 -20.08 -0.94 -22.74
N VAL A 69 -21.27 -1.18 -23.30
CA VAL A 69 -22.04 -2.41 -23.05
C VAL A 69 -21.47 -3.66 -23.73
N TYR A 70 -20.67 -3.54 -24.78
CA TYR A 70 -20.04 -4.68 -25.43
C TYR A 70 -18.60 -4.86 -24.93
N PRO A 71 -18.13 -6.09 -24.63
CA PRO A 71 -18.78 -7.39 -24.87
C PRO A 71 -19.57 -7.96 -23.68
N THR A 72 -19.55 -7.31 -22.53
CA THR A 72 -19.97 -7.94 -21.25
C THR A 72 -21.42 -7.69 -20.86
N GLY A 73 -22.13 -6.79 -21.54
CA GLY A 73 -23.42 -6.24 -21.14
C GLY A 73 -23.32 -5.22 -19.99
N ILE A 74 -22.10 -4.87 -19.56
CA ILE A 74 -21.85 -4.00 -18.40
C ILE A 74 -20.98 -2.83 -18.84
N ASP A 75 -21.54 -1.63 -18.75
CA ASP A 75 -20.82 -0.37 -18.93
C ASP A 75 -20.47 0.24 -17.56
N LEU A 76 -19.19 0.56 -17.35
CA LEU A 76 -18.67 1.20 -16.14
C LEU A 76 -18.12 2.60 -16.42
N SER A 77 -18.46 3.19 -17.57
CA SER A 77 -17.96 4.50 -18.01
C SER A 77 -18.59 5.68 -17.25
N ASP A 78 -19.67 5.44 -16.50
CA ASP A 78 -20.36 6.47 -15.72
C ASP A 78 -20.74 5.98 -14.32
N TYR A 79 -21.16 6.93 -13.48
CA TYR A 79 -21.61 6.63 -12.12
C TYR A 79 -22.75 5.62 -12.07
N ALA A 80 -23.74 5.72 -12.96
CA ALA A 80 -24.94 4.90 -12.90
C ALA A 80 -24.61 3.42 -13.13
N GLY A 81 -23.75 3.12 -14.10
CA GLY A 81 -23.23 1.78 -14.35
C GLY A 81 -22.44 1.23 -13.17
N VAL A 82 -21.50 2.03 -12.63
CA VAL A 82 -20.69 1.61 -11.48
C VAL A 82 -21.55 1.36 -10.24
N ALA A 83 -22.45 2.29 -9.91
CA ALA A 83 -23.36 2.18 -8.76
C ALA A 83 -24.28 0.97 -8.89
N THR A 84 -24.78 0.67 -10.10
CA THR A 84 -25.62 -0.53 -10.34
C THR A 84 -24.88 -1.81 -9.98
N ILE A 85 -23.63 -1.96 -10.45
CA ILE A 85 -22.84 -3.16 -10.19
C ILE A 85 -22.34 -3.21 -8.74
N ALA A 86 -22.01 -2.06 -8.14
CA ALA A 86 -21.68 -1.95 -6.73
C ALA A 86 -22.84 -2.41 -5.82
N ASN A 87 -24.04 -1.86 -6.03
CA ASN A 87 -25.24 -2.18 -5.25
C ASN A 87 -25.70 -3.62 -5.42
N SER A 88 -25.38 -4.27 -6.54
CA SER A 88 -25.63 -5.71 -6.73
C SER A 88 -24.67 -6.61 -5.95
N GLY A 89 -23.63 -6.06 -5.32
CA GLY A 89 -22.55 -6.80 -4.65
C GLY A 89 -21.54 -7.43 -5.62
N LYS A 90 -21.81 -7.44 -6.93
CA LYS A 90 -20.94 -8.05 -7.95
C LYS A 90 -19.61 -7.33 -8.07
N LEU A 91 -19.56 -6.00 -7.90
CA LEU A 91 -18.29 -5.26 -7.97
C LEU A 91 -17.27 -5.83 -6.97
N MET A 92 -17.66 -5.92 -5.69
CA MET A 92 -16.79 -6.45 -4.64
C MET A 92 -16.44 -7.91 -4.89
N ALA A 93 -17.43 -8.76 -5.20
CA ALA A 93 -17.20 -10.17 -5.49
C ALA A 93 -16.20 -10.37 -6.65
N SER A 94 -16.30 -9.53 -7.69
CA SER A 94 -15.44 -9.56 -8.87
C SER A 94 -14.02 -9.09 -8.58
N ILE A 95 -13.81 -8.00 -7.84
CA ILE A 95 -12.44 -7.48 -7.56
C ILE A 95 -11.73 -8.24 -6.44
N THR A 96 -12.46 -8.86 -5.52
CA THR A 96 -11.89 -9.70 -4.45
C THR A 96 -11.78 -11.16 -4.83
N HIS A 97 -12.17 -11.54 -6.05
CA HIS A 97 -12.28 -12.92 -6.55
C HIS A 97 -12.94 -13.86 -5.53
N SER A 98 -14.12 -13.49 -5.01
CA SER A 98 -14.80 -14.27 -3.95
C SER A 98 -15.42 -15.57 -4.46
N GLY A 99 -15.55 -15.74 -5.78
CA GLY A 99 -16.27 -16.84 -6.43
C GLY A 99 -17.77 -16.59 -6.60
N SER A 100 -18.32 -15.51 -6.02
CA SER A 100 -19.75 -15.15 -6.16
C SER A 100 -20.06 -14.35 -7.44
N ALA A 101 -19.03 -13.93 -8.17
CA ALA A 101 -19.10 -13.26 -9.47
C ALA A 101 -17.87 -13.64 -10.31
N SER A 102 -17.86 -13.28 -11.60
CA SER A 102 -16.68 -13.51 -12.44
C SER A 102 -15.49 -12.71 -11.89
N ALA A 103 -14.36 -13.38 -11.66
CA ALA A 103 -13.14 -12.74 -11.20
C ALA A 103 -12.63 -11.73 -12.24
N MET A 104 -12.40 -10.50 -11.79
CA MET A 104 -11.88 -9.40 -12.60
C MET A 104 -10.64 -8.77 -11.95
N PRO A 105 -9.66 -8.30 -12.74
CA PRO A 105 -9.61 -8.35 -14.22
C PRO A 105 -9.44 -9.80 -14.74
N LYS A 106 -10.04 -10.09 -15.90
CA LYS A 106 -10.19 -11.47 -16.37
C LYS A 106 -8.84 -12.13 -16.64
N GLY A 107 -8.57 -13.26 -15.99
CA GLY A 107 -7.33 -14.02 -16.17
C GLY A 107 -6.08 -13.32 -15.61
N LEU A 108 -6.25 -12.25 -14.84
CA LEU A 108 -5.17 -11.46 -14.25
C LEU A 108 -5.27 -11.49 -12.71
N PRO A 109 -4.18 -11.12 -12.00
CA PRO A 109 -4.23 -10.90 -10.56
C PRO A 109 -5.27 -9.84 -10.17
N LYS A 110 -5.69 -9.88 -8.90
CA LYS A 110 -6.54 -8.84 -8.30
C LYS A 110 -5.88 -7.47 -8.38
N LEU A 111 -6.69 -6.43 -8.21
CA LEU A 111 -6.18 -5.09 -7.92
C LEU A 111 -5.33 -5.11 -6.64
N ASP A 112 -4.47 -4.10 -6.49
CA ASP A 112 -3.76 -3.91 -5.23
C ASP A 112 -4.74 -3.68 -4.07
N ASP A 113 -4.31 -4.05 -2.87
CA ASP A 113 -5.16 -4.00 -1.68
C ASP A 113 -5.68 -2.60 -1.39
N CYS A 114 -4.94 -1.54 -1.74
CA CYS A 114 -5.38 -0.18 -1.48
C CYS A 114 -6.50 0.27 -2.43
N SER A 115 -6.39 -0.06 -3.71
CA SER A 115 -7.48 0.16 -4.67
C SER A 115 -8.76 -0.56 -4.24
N ILE A 116 -8.65 -1.81 -3.80
CA ILE A 116 -9.79 -2.58 -3.28
C ILE A 116 -10.35 -1.92 -2.01
N ALA A 117 -9.50 -1.50 -1.08
CA ALA A 117 -9.93 -0.86 0.17
C ALA A 117 -10.68 0.47 -0.09
N LYS A 118 -10.21 1.28 -1.03
CA LYS A 118 -10.88 2.52 -1.44
C LYS A 118 -12.26 2.26 -2.07
N ILE A 119 -12.34 1.31 -3.00
CA ILE A 119 -13.64 0.93 -3.59
C ILE A 119 -14.57 0.41 -2.49
N LYS A 120 -14.08 -0.48 -1.62
CA LYS A 120 -14.86 -1.03 -0.51
C LYS A 120 -15.40 0.08 0.39
N LYS A 121 -14.56 1.04 0.80
CA LYS A 121 -14.98 2.17 1.64
C LYS A 121 -16.13 2.94 1.01
N TRP A 122 -16.02 3.25 -0.28
CA TRP A 122 -17.10 3.94 -1.01
C TRP A 122 -18.39 3.10 -1.11
N VAL A 123 -18.29 1.79 -1.34
CA VAL A 123 -19.45 0.89 -1.34
C VAL A 123 -20.10 0.84 0.05
N ASP A 124 -19.30 0.71 1.11
CA ASP A 124 -19.77 0.70 2.50
C ASP A 124 -20.46 2.02 2.89
N ASP A 125 -20.05 3.15 2.31
CA ASP A 125 -20.68 4.46 2.47
C ASP A 125 -22.00 4.62 1.68
N GLY A 126 -22.46 3.57 1.00
CA GLY A 126 -23.69 3.58 0.20
C GLY A 126 -23.49 4.04 -1.25
N ALA A 127 -22.25 3.97 -1.76
CA ALA A 127 -21.90 4.33 -3.13
C ALA A 127 -22.37 5.74 -3.56
N PRO A 128 -22.11 6.81 -2.77
CA PRO A 128 -22.58 8.16 -3.09
C PRO A 128 -21.96 8.69 -4.39
N ASN A 129 -22.73 9.50 -5.13
CA ASN A 129 -22.23 10.26 -6.26
C ASN A 129 -21.68 11.62 -5.78
N ASN A 130 -20.42 11.63 -5.35
CA ASN A 130 -19.77 12.79 -4.74
C ASN A 130 -18.34 13.00 -5.23
#